data_AF-A0A934CYB7-F1
#
_entry.id   AF-A0A934CYB7-F1
#
_cell.length_a   1.000
_cell.length_b   1.000
_cell.length_c   1.000
_cell.angle_alpha   90.00
_cell.angle_beta   90.00
_cell.angle_gamma   90.00
#
_symmetry.space_group_name_H-M   'P 1'
#
loop_
_entity.id
_entity.type
_entity.pdbx_description
1 polymer ?
#
loop_
_entity_poly.entity_id
_entity_poly.type
_entity_poly.pdbx_seq_one_letter_code
_entity_poly.pdbx_strand_id
1 'polypeptide(L)' 'MPRSSVRHKHIRLDQRKLTRAMSILDAKTETDALNRALDLVVAESGIDTPLRQARGRTRLQKLFR' A
#
# COMPACT_ATOMS: atom_id res chain seq x y z
N MET A 1 6.19 11.05 -11.96
CA MET A 1 5.67 9.68 -11.76
C MET A 1 6.26 8.79 -12.85
N PRO A 2 6.90 7.65 -12.52
CA PRO A 2 7.36 6.71 -13.54
C PRO A 2 6.17 6.31 -14.43
N ARG A 3 6.37 6.25 -15.74
CA ARG A 3 5.31 5.82 -16.68
C ARG A 3 4.84 4.43 -16.29
N SER A 4 3.53 4.26 -16.06
CA SER A 4 2.97 2.96 -15.70
C SER A 4 3.13 2.00 -16.88
N SER A 5 3.78 0.86 -16.65
CA SER A 5 3.80 -0.26 -17.59
C SER A 5 2.91 -1.37 -17.04
N VAL A 6 1.63 -1.34 -17.41
CA VAL A 6 0.66 -2.36 -16.98
C VAL A 6 1.05 -3.68 -17.63
N ARG A 7 1.25 -4.71 -16.80
CA ARG A 7 1.55 -6.07 -17.26
C ARG A 7 0.62 -7.05 -16.55
N HIS A 8 0.05 -7.98 -17.31
CA HIS A 8 -0.72 -9.08 -16.75
C HIS A 8 0.19 -10.03 -15.97
N LYS A 9 -0.26 -10.44 -14.79
CA LYS A 9 0.46 -11.35 -13.89
C LYS A 9 -0.49 -12.46 -13.46
N HIS A 10 -0.01 -13.71 -13.50
CA HIS A 10 -0.71 -14.85 -12.93
C HIS A 10 -0.20 -15.09 -11.52
N ILE A 11 -0.97 -14.69 -10.52
CA ILE A 11 -0.64 -14.85 -9.10
C ILE A 11 -1.78 -15.59 -8.40
N ARG A 12 -1.44 -16.31 -7.33
CA ARG A 12 -2.43 -16.95 -6.46
C ARG A 12 -2.55 -16.13 -5.18
N LEU A 13 -3.76 -15.63 -4.91
CA LEU A 13 -4.06 -14.86 -3.72
C LEU A 13 -5.18 -15.53 -2.93
N ASP A 14 -5.20 -15.30 -1.63
CA ASP A 14 -6.33 -15.67 -0.79
C ASP A 14 -7.50 -14.74 -1.09
N GLN A 15 -8.59 -15.31 -1.62
CA GLN A 15 -9.78 -14.55 -2.01
C GLN A 15 -10.37 -13.75 -0.85
N ARG A 16 -10.33 -14.28 0.39
CA ARG A 16 -10.91 -13.59 1.55
C ARG A 16 -10.13 -12.33 1.88
N LYS A 17 -8.80 -12.37 1.75
CA LYS A 17 -7.94 -11.19 1.94
C LYS A 17 -8.21 -10.15 0.87
N LEU A 18 -8.38 -10.59 -0.39
CA LEU A 18 -8.64 -9.70 -1.51
C LEU A 18 -10.01 -9.02 -1.40
N THR A 19 -11.08 -9.75 -1.06
CA THR A 19 -12.41 -9.18 -0.78
C THR A 19 -12.38 -8.18 0.37
N ARG A 20 -11.65 -8.48 1.45
CA ARG A 20 -11.50 -7.54 2.57
C ARG A 20 -10.75 -6.28 2.14
N ALA A 21 -9.68 -6.42 1.37
CA ALA A 21 -8.92 -5.29 0.85
C ALA A 21 -9.80 -4.41 -0.07
N MET A 22 -10.61 -5.00 -0.95
CA MET A 22 -11.56 -4.27 -1.79
C MET A 22 -12.52 -3.41 -0.96
N SER A 23 -13.05 -3.97 0.14
CA SER A 23 -13.97 -3.24 1.02
C SER A 23 -13.28 -2.10 1.78
N ILE A 24 -12.07 -2.32 2.32
CA ILE A 24 -11.33 -1.30 3.07
C ILE A 24 -10.89 -0.14 2.16
N LEU A 25 -10.49 -0.47 0.92
CA LEU A 25 -9.94 0.48 -0.04
C LEU A 25 -11.01 1.11 -0.95
N ASP A 26 -12.29 0.77 -0.74
CA ASP A 26 -13.43 1.16 -1.59
C ASP A 26 -13.12 0.96 -3.10
N ALA A 27 -12.62 -0.23 -3.42
CA ALA A 27 -12.18 -0.58 -4.76
C ALA A 27 -13.26 -1.38 -5.51
N LYS A 28 -13.51 -0.99 -6.76
CA LYS A 28 -14.56 -1.60 -7.59
C LYS A 28 -14.13 -2.93 -8.22
N THR A 29 -12.82 -3.16 -8.33
CA THR A 29 -12.24 -4.37 -8.93
C THR A 29 -11.03 -4.83 -8.12
N GLU A 30 -10.67 -6.11 -8.26
CA GLU A 30 -9.48 -6.68 -7.63
C GLU A 30 -8.19 -6.00 -8.10
N THR A 31 -8.11 -5.62 -9.38
CA THR A 31 -6.95 -4.89 -9.93
C THR A 31 -6.83 -3.50 -9.31
N ASP A 32 -7.95 -2.79 -9.15
CA ASP A 32 -7.99 -1.48 -8.49
C ASP A 32 -7.57 -1.60 -7.01
N ALA A 33 -8.06 -2.62 -6.30
CA ALA A 33 -7.68 -2.88 -4.91
C ALA A 33 -6.17 -3.14 -4.77
N LEU A 34 -5.59 -3.96 -5.66
CA LEU A 34 -4.16 -4.25 -5.66
C LEU A 34 -3.32 -3.00 -5.98
N ASN A 35 -3.73 -2.19 -6.96
CA ASN A 35 -3.02 -0.96 -7.29
C ASN A 35 -3.04 0.04 -6.12
N ARG A 36 -4.20 0.29 -5.51
CA ARG A 36 -4.31 1.18 -4.34
C ARG A 36 -3.50 0.68 -3.16
N ALA A 37 -3.52 -0.63 -2.90
CA ALA A 37 -2.73 -1.23 -1.83
C ALA A 37 -1.21 -1.01 -2.06
N LEU A 38 -0.74 -1.19 -3.29
CA LEU A 38 0.66 -0.95 -3.64
C LEU A 38 1.03 0.53 -3.51
N ASP A 39 0.16 1.44 -3.95
CA ASP A 39 0.37 2.88 -3.81
C ASP A 39 0.50 3.28 -2.33
N LEU A 40 -0.34 2.73 -1.44
CA LEU A 40 -0.26 2.97 0.00
C LEU A 40 1.06 2.48 0.59
N VAL A 41 1.50 1.27 0.26
CA VAL A 41 2.77 0.71 0.75
C VAL A 41 3.97 1.52 0.27
N VAL A 42 3.95 1.98 -0.99
CA VAL A 42 5.01 2.84 -1.52
C VAL A 42 4.99 4.21 -0.83
N ALA A 43 3.82 4.82 -0.66
CA ALA A 43 3.69 6.08 0.05
C ALA A 43 4.17 5.99 1.52
N GLU A 44 3.79 4.92 2.22
CA GLU A 44 4.27 4.63 3.57
C GLU A 44 5.79 4.52 3.59
N SER A 45 6.41 3.77 2.67
CA SER A 45 7.87 3.66 2.60
C SER A 45 8.59 5.01 2.38
N GLY A 46 7.95 5.94 1.66
CA GLY A 46 8.41 7.30 1.45
C GLY A 46 8.33 8.17 2.69
N ILE A 47 7.48 7.83 3.66
CA ILE A 47 7.36 8.50 4.96
C ILE A 47 8.25 7.81 6.00
N ASP A 48 8.24 6.48 6.01
CA ASP A 48 8.99 5.64 6.94
C ASP A 48 10.50 5.81 6.79
N THR A 49 10.99 6.01 5.57
CA THR A 49 12.42 6.19 5.31
C THR A 49 12.94 7.51 5.94
N PRO A 50 12.33 8.68 5.67
CA PRO A 50 12.63 9.92 6.39
C PRO A 50 12.40 9.82 7.89
N LEU A 51 11.32 9.16 8.35
CA LEU A 51 11.04 9.03 9.78
C LEU A 51 12.10 8.18 10.48
N ARG A 52 12.56 7.08 9.87
CA ARG A 52 13.69 6.27 10.38
C ARG A 52 14.98 7.07 10.42
N GLN A 53 15.24 7.92 9.42
CA GLN A 53 16.38 8.85 9.45
C GLN A 53 16.23 9.92 10.55
N ALA A 54 15.00 10.33 10.85
CA ALA A 54 14.67 11.31 11.89
C ALA A 54 14.54 10.72 13.31
N ARG A 55 14.66 9.39 13.49
CA ARG A 55 14.55 8.68 14.80
C ARG A 55 15.57 9.09 15.86
N GLY A 56 16.47 10.03 15.58
CA GLY A 56 17.26 10.72 16.60
C GLY A 56 16.60 11.94 17.23
N ARG A 57 15.50 12.49 16.67
CA ARG A 57 14.96 13.81 17.06
C ARG A 57 13.48 13.91 17.39
N THR A 58 12.63 12.93 17.07
CA THR A 58 11.17 13.11 17.32
C THR A 58 10.44 11.80 17.64
N ARG A 59 9.78 11.77 18.82
CA ARG A 59 8.88 10.67 19.26
C ARG A 59 7.57 10.76 18.49
N LEU A 60 7.42 9.97 17.43
CA LEU A 60 6.12 9.72 16.81
C LEU A 60 5.76 8.25 17.01
N GLN A 61 5.31 7.95 18.23
CA GLN A 61 4.50 6.76 18.46
C GLN A 61 3.07 7.07 17.97
N LYS A 62 2.46 6.16 17.22
CA LYS A 62 1.06 6.14 16.78
C LYS A 62 0.75 6.95 15.51
N LEU A 63 0.89 6.32 14.34
CA LEU A 63 0.11 6.70 13.16
C LEU A 63 -0.60 5.54 12.45
N PHE A 64 -0.58 4.33 13.04
CA PHE A 64 -1.31 3.20 12.48
C PHE A 64 -2.22 2.58 13.56
N ARG A 65 -3.52 2.55 13.28
CA ARG A 65 -4.54 1.73 13.97
C ARG A 65 -5.08 0.72 12.97
#